data_AF-A0A9D1RBM2-F1
#
_entry.id   AF-A0A9D1RBM2-F1
#
_cell.length_a   1.000
_cell.length_b   1.000
_cell.length_c   1.000
_cell.angle_alpha   90.00
_cell.angle_beta   90.00
_cell.angle_gamma   90.00
#
_symmetry.space_group_name_H-M   'P 1'
#
loop_
_entity.id
_entity.type
_entity.pdbx_description
1 polymer ?
#
loop_
_entity_poly.entity_id
_entity_poly.type
_entity_poly.pdbx_seq_one_letter_code
_entity_poly.pdbx_strand_id
1 'polypeptide(L)'
;MPTTLVPINGIVQNISSVNDDCCQQQVAIRNAQGVYNFIVGPDTYVIGSIRLRPGMSITAFYDANVAVPLIYPPQYQAVIISRRNPGENIYAGYFSEDLISEDQTLELNIDNSTEVVTANGQQFSCNPGGHMLIVYYTTTTRSLPPQTTPRRVIVLC
;
A
#
# COMPACT_ATOMS: atom_id res chain seq x y z
N MET A 1 14.27 -5.10 2.35
CA MET A 1 12.83 -4.79 2.19
C MET A 1 12.38 -4.02 3.41
N PRO A 2 11.51 -3.01 3.26
CA PRO A 2 10.98 -2.24 4.38
C PRO A 2 10.25 -3.16 5.36
N THR A 3 10.51 -2.99 6.66
CA THR A 3 9.96 -3.87 7.71
C THR A 3 8.68 -3.32 8.32
N THR A 4 8.34 -2.05 8.10
CA THR A 4 7.14 -1.43 8.68
C THR A 4 6.55 -0.42 7.72
N LEU A 5 5.52 -0.82 6.99
CA LEU A 5 4.85 0.01 6.01
C LEU A 5 3.63 0.70 6.62
N VAL A 6 3.62 2.03 6.57
CA VAL A 6 2.52 2.83 7.13
C VAL A 6 1.67 3.40 6.00
N PRO A 7 0.36 3.09 5.94
CA PRO A 7 -0.54 3.62 4.92
C PRO A 7 -0.96 5.05 5.22
N ILE A 8 -0.87 5.93 4.21
CA ILE A 8 -1.54 7.23 4.20
C ILE A 8 -2.53 7.26 3.04
N ASN A 9 -3.80 7.42 3.38
CA ASN A 9 -4.89 7.54 2.41
C ASN A 9 -5.11 9.00 2.04
N GLY A 10 -5.38 9.28 0.77
CA GLY A 10 -5.72 10.64 0.34
C GLY A 10 -6.09 10.75 -1.12
N ILE A 11 -6.51 11.96 -1.50
CA ILE A 11 -6.82 12.33 -2.88
C ILE A 11 -5.65 13.11 -3.45
N VAL A 12 -5.13 12.67 -4.60
CA VAL A 12 -4.07 13.37 -5.32
C VAL A 12 -4.52 14.78 -5.70
N GLN A 13 -3.76 15.78 -5.28
CA GLN A 13 -3.99 17.19 -5.58
C GLN A 13 -3.14 17.67 -6.75
N ASN A 14 -1.85 17.34 -6.72
CA ASN A 14 -0.88 17.79 -7.70
C ASN A 14 0.23 16.74 -7.86
N ILE A 15 0.84 16.73 -9.04
CA ILE A 15 2.02 15.93 -9.39
C ILE A 15 3.01 16.86 -10.10
N SER A 16 4.21 16.99 -9.57
CA SER A 16 5.28 17.82 -10.13
C SER A 16 6.60 17.04 -10.18
N SER A 17 7.51 17.41 -11.09
CA SER A 17 8.89 16.89 -11.06
C SER A 17 9.63 17.44 -9.83
N VAL A 18 10.59 16.65 -9.33
CA VAL A 18 11.48 17.07 -8.23
C VAL A 18 12.80 17.50 -8.84
N ASN A 19 13.24 18.74 -8.61
CA ASN A 19 14.54 19.26 -9.07
C ASN A 19 14.84 19.01 -10.56
N ASP A 20 13.82 19.06 -11.43
CA ASP A 20 13.90 18.72 -12.86
C ASP A 20 14.35 17.28 -13.18
N ASP A 21 14.36 16.38 -12.20
CA ASP A 21 14.55 14.94 -12.41
C ASP A 21 13.25 14.32 -12.94
N CYS A 22 13.31 13.78 -14.16
CA CYS A 22 12.17 13.10 -14.79
C CYS A 22 11.86 11.74 -14.15
N CYS A 23 12.82 11.14 -13.45
CA CYS A 23 12.68 9.86 -12.76
C CYS A 23 12.08 10.01 -11.35
N GLN A 24 11.94 11.25 -10.85
CA GLN A 24 11.34 11.54 -9.56
C GLN A 24 10.18 12.52 -9.67
N GLN A 25 9.05 12.13 -9.10
CA GLN A 25 7.85 12.95 -9.07
C GLN A 25 7.40 13.16 -7.63
N GLN A 26 7.06 14.39 -7.29
CA GLN A 26 6.38 14.69 -6.05
C GLN A 26 4.88 14.62 -6.28
N VAL A 27 4.22 13.74 -5.53
CA VAL A 27 2.77 13.57 -5.52
C VAL A 27 2.22 14.14 -4.22
N ALA A 28 1.48 15.23 -4.29
CA ALA A 28 0.81 15.82 -3.14
C ALA A 28 -0.58 15.18 -2.98
N ILE A 29 -0.85 14.57 -1.83
CA ILE A 29 -2.17 14.05 -1.47
C ILE A 29 -2.78 14.81 -0.31
N ARG A 30 -4.11 14.89 -0.28
CA ARG A 30 -4.87 15.54 0.80
C ARG A 30 -5.87 14.57 1.40
N ASN A 31 -6.00 14.60 2.72
CA ASN A 31 -7.06 13.93 3.47
C ASN A 31 -7.58 14.84 4.60
N ALA A 32 -8.39 14.30 5.52
CA ALA A 32 -8.95 15.05 6.64
C ALA A 32 -7.90 15.57 7.65
N GLN A 33 -6.72 14.94 7.72
CA GLN A 33 -5.63 15.33 8.64
C GLN A 33 -4.71 16.39 8.05
N GLY A 34 -4.64 16.52 6.72
CA GLY A 34 -3.82 17.55 6.07
C GLY A 34 -3.36 17.19 4.66
N VAL A 35 -2.26 17.82 4.26
CA VAL A 35 -1.58 17.58 2.99
C VAL A 35 -0.28 16.84 3.26
N TYR A 36 0.03 15.85 2.43
CA TYR A 36 1.22 15.02 2.51
C TYR A 36 1.89 14.97 1.14
N ASN A 37 3.20 15.13 1.10
CA ASN A 37 3.97 15.03 -0.13
C ASN A 37 4.69 13.68 -0.18
N PHE A 38 4.53 12.96 -1.29
CA PHE A 38 5.20 11.70 -1.54
C PHE A 38 6.17 11.85 -2.70
N ILE A 39 7.41 11.45 -2.49
CA ILE A 39 8.40 11.32 -3.56
C ILE A 39 8.24 9.93 -4.17
N VAL A 40 7.89 9.90 -5.45
CA VAL A 40 7.73 8.71 -6.28
C VAL A 40 8.96 8.60 -7.15
N GLY A 41 9.77 7.58 -6.90
CA GLY A 41 11.01 7.31 -7.62
C GLY A 41 10.98 6.00 -8.39
N PRO A 42 12.12 5.57 -8.97
CA PRO A 42 12.23 4.33 -9.72
C PRO A 42 11.95 3.08 -8.87
N ASP A 43 12.22 3.14 -7.56
CA ASP A 43 12.01 2.04 -6.62
C ASP A 43 10.58 1.99 -6.05
N THR A 44 9.73 2.99 -6.36
CA THR A 44 8.35 3.02 -5.88
C THR A 44 7.50 2.03 -6.67
N TYR A 45 6.93 1.04 -5.99
CA TYR A 45 6.02 0.09 -6.61
C TYR A 45 4.61 0.67 -6.75
N VAL A 46 4.28 1.15 -7.95
CA VAL A 46 2.92 1.60 -8.29
C VAL A 46 2.12 0.41 -8.82
N ILE A 47 1.14 -0.05 -8.04
CA ILE A 47 0.39 -1.26 -8.34
C ILE A 47 -0.36 -1.13 -9.66
N GLY A 48 -0.17 -2.12 -10.54
CA GLY A 48 -0.74 -2.14 -11.88
C GLY A 48 -0.12 -1.13 -12.84
N SER A 49 1.02 -0.51 -12.49
CA SER A 49 1.71 0.49 -13.32
C SER A 49 0.78 1.62 -13.79
N ILE A 50 -0.19 1.99 -12.95
CA ILE A 50 -1.19 3.00 -13.30
C ILE A 50 -0.57 4.39 -13.29
N ARG A 51 -0.96 5.23 -14.25
CA ARG A 51 -0.55 6.64 -14.25
C ARG A 51 -1.37 7.41 -13.20
N LEU A 52 -0.68 7.96 -12.20
CA LEU A 52 -1.27 8.82 -11.18
C LEU A 52 -1.77 10.13 -11.79
N ARG A 53 -2.91 10.64 -11.31
CA ARG A 53 -3.55 11.87 -11.78
C ARG A 53 -4.23 12.62 -10.62
N PRO A 54 -4.31 13.95 -10.68
CA PRO A 54 -5.15 14.72 -9.75
C PRO A 54 -6.59 14.20 -9.70
N GLY A 55 -7.16 14.16 -8.51
CA GLY A 55 -8.50 13.61 -8.23
C GLY A 55 -8.55 12.11 -7.93
N MET A 56 -7.45 11.36 -8.12
CA MET A 56 -7.43 9.94 -7.79
C MET A 56 -7.37 9.71 -6.27
N SER A 57 -8.22 8.80 -5.78
CA SER A 57 -8.12 8.25 -4.42
C SER A 57 -7.04 7.17 -4.38
N ILE A 58 -6.00 7.40 -3.57
CA ILE A 58 -4.87 6.49 -3.44
C ILE A 58 -4.54 6.20 -1.97
N THR A 59 -3.83 5.09 -1.77
CA THR A 59 -3.10 4.78 -0.54
C THR A 59 -1.63 4.72 -0.88
N ALA A 60 -0.83 5.56 -0.23
CA ALA A 60 0.62 5.56 -0.34
C ALA A 60 1.21 4.98 0.94
N PHE A 61 2.16 4.06 0.81
CA PHE A 61 2.89 3.48 1.92
C PHE A 61 4.31 4.04 1.96
N TYR A 62 4.76 4.41 3.15
CA TYR A 62 6.16 4.76 3.41
C TYR A 62 6.71 3.83 4.50
N ASP A 63 8.04 3.69 4.54
CA ASP A 63 8.72 2.92 5.60
C ASP A 63 8.88 3.78 6.85
N ALA A 64 8.33 3.32 7.98
CA ALA A 64 8.41 4.03 9.25
C ALA A 64 9.82 4.07 9.84
N ASN A 65 10.72 3.21 9.37
CA ASN A 65 12.10 3.09 9.88
C ASN A 65 13.07 4.08 9.22
N VAL A 66 12.65 4.76 8.14
CA VAL A 66 13.47 5.76 7.47
C VAL A 66 13.27 7.12 8.13
N ALA A 67 14.36 7.86 8.34
CA ALA A 67 14.30 9.19 8.93
C ALA A 67 13.50 10.16 8.03
N VAL A 68 12.46 10.77 8.59
CA VAL A 68 11.60 11.74 7.89
C VAL A 68 11.89 13.16 8.38
N PRO A 69 12.11 14.14 7.48
CA PRO A 69 12.28 15.54 7.85
C PRO A 69 11.05 16.11 8.57
N LEU A 70 11.27 16.83 9.67
CA LEU A 70 10.21 17.51 10.45
C LEU A 70 9.84 18.87 9.83
N ILE A 71 9.28 18.85 8.62
CA ILE A 71 8.81 20.03 7.89
C ILE A 71 7.32 19.91 7.51
N TYR A 72 6.67 21.03 7.18
CA TYR A 72 5.28 21.04 6.73
C TYR A 72 5.12 21.64 5.31
N PRO A 73 4.40 20.99 4.39
CA PRO A 73 3.85 19.63 4.51
C PRO A 73 4.96 18.57 4.66
N PRO A 74 4.73 17.49 5.41
CA PRO A 74 5.69 16.39 5.53
C PRO A 74 5.96 15.76 4.17
N GLN A 75 7.19 15.30 3.98
CA GLN A 75 7.66 14.64 2.77
C GLN A 75 8.08 13.21 3.07
N TYR A 76 7.48 12.23 2.38
CA TYR A 76 7.80 10.81 2.53
C TYR A 76 8.31 10.21 1.23
N GLN A 77 9.21 9.24 1.33
CA GLN A 77 9.53 8.37 0.20
C GLN A 77 8.43 7.31 0.06
N ALA A 78 7.77 7.27 -1.10
CA ALA A 78 6.77 6.25 -1.35
C ALA A 78 7.44 4.91 -1.67
N VAL A 79 7.07 3.87 -0.94
CA VAL A 79 7.46 2.48 -1.24
C VAL A 79 6.41 1.84 -2.15
N ILE A 80 5.13 1.95 -1.79
CA ILE A 80 4.02 1.36 -2.52
C ILE A 80 2.95 2.41 -2.73
N ILE A 81 2.39 2.49 -3.94
CA ILE A 81 1.21 3.30 -4.22
C ILE A 81 0.15 2.43 -4.87
N SER A 82 -1.06 2.48 -4.30
CA SER A 82 -2.23 1.82 -4.84
C SER A 82 -3.37 2.81 -5.08
N ARG A 83 -4.16 2.57 -6.13
CA ARG A 83 -5.52 3.12 -6.18
C ARG A 83 -6.36 2.50 -5.05
N ARG A 84 -7.18 3.32 -4.40
CA ARG A 84 -8.10 2.91 -3.33
C ARG A 84 -9.54 3.12 -3.77
N ASN A 85 -10.35 2.07 -3.74
CA ASN A 85 -11.79 2.19 -3.96
C ASN A 85 -12.52 2.66 -2.68
N PRO A 86 -13.72 3.27 -2.78
CA PRO A 86 -14.51 3.66 -1.62
C PRO A 86 -14.81 2.45 -0.72
N GLY A 87 -14.61 2.61 0.59
CA GLY A 87 -14.83 1.54 1.57
C GLY A 87 -13.81 0.40 1.56
N GLU A 88 -12.82 0.42 0.65
CA GLU A 88 -11.73 -0.55 0.59
C GLU A 88 -10.56 -0.05 1.43
N ASN A 89 -9.99 -0.93 2.23
CA ASN A 89 -8.76 -0.75 2.98
C ASN A 89 -7.64 -1.55 2.31
N ILE A 90 -6.43 -1.04 2.45
CA ILE A 90 -5.23 -1.65 1.88
C ILE A 90 -4.24 -1.81 3.01
N TYR A 91 -3.77 -3.03 3.21
CA TYR A 91 -2.69 -3.37 4.14
C TYR A 91 -1.50 -3.86 3.34
N ALA A 92 -0.28 -3.52 3.77
CA ALA A 92 0.94 -4.03 3.18
C ALA A 92 1.90 -4.43 4.30
N GLY A 93 2.34 -5.68 4.30
CA GLY A 93 3.20 -6.21 5.36
C GLY A 93 3.52 -7.67 5.17
N TYR A 94 4.37 -8.21 6.04
CA TYR A 94 4.71 -9.63 6.05
C TYR A 94 3.60 -10.45 6.73
N PHE A 95 3.30 -11.62 6.16
CA PHE A 95 2.38 -12.59 6.74
C PHE A 95 3.10 -13.92 6.96
N SER A 96 2.84 -14.54 8.13
CA SER A 96 3.32 -15.89 8.43
C SER A 96 2.73 -16.94 7.48
N GLU A 97 3.21 -18.17 7.57
CA GLU A 97 2.64 -19.32 6.83
C GLU A 97 1.15 -19.54 7.14
N ASP A 98 0.72 -19.17 8.36
CA ASP A 98 -0.66 -19.22 8.84
C ASP A 98 -1.46 -17.97 8.46
N LEU A 99 -0.93 -17.10 7.59
CA LEU A 99 -1.59 -15.88 7.12
C LEU A 99 -1.96 -14.88 8.22
N ILE A 100 -1.12 -14.82 9.25
CA ILE A 100 -1.19 -13.81 10.31
C ILE A 100 -0.12 -12.76 10.03
N SER A 101 -0.54 -11.49 10.03
CA SER A 101 0.37 -10.35 9.92
C SER A 101 1.41 -10.35 11.04
N GLU A 102 2.63 -9.89 10.73
CA GLU A 102 3.74 -9.84 11.70
C GLU A 102 3.41 -8.98 12.94
N ASP A 103 2.61 -7.92 12.76
CA ASP A 103 2.13 -7.05 13.84
C ASP A 103 0.90 -7.59 14.59
N GLN A 104 0.40 -8.78 14.21
CA GLN A 104 -0.78 -9.44 14.76
C GLN A 104 -2.05 -8.59 14.67
N THR A 105 -2.14 -7.66 13.71
CA THR A 105 -3.30 -6.77 13.54
C THR A 105 -4.35 -7.30 12.57
N LEU A 106 -3.99 -8.30 11.76
CA LEU A 106 -4.81 -8.86 10.71
C LEU A 106 -4.49 -10.35 10.45
N GLU A 107 -5.54 -11.16 10.32
CA GLU A 107 -5.48 -12.55 9.87
C GLU A 107 -6.32 -12.71 8.59
N LEU A 108 -5.79 -13.45 7.60
CA LEU A 108 -6.44 -13.59 6.29
C LEU A 108 -7.12 -14.96 6.14
N ASN A 109 -8.39 -14.93 5.74
CA ASN A 109 -9.14 -16.10 5.33
C ASN A 109 -9.27 -16.09 3.80
N ILE A 110 -8.34 -16.75 3.11
CA ILE A 110 -8.33 -16.84 1.64
C ILE A 110 -9.38 -17.85 1.17
N ASP A 111 -10.27 -17.42 0.27
CA ASP A 111 -11.28 -18.29 -0.32
C ASP A 111 -11.31 -18.15 -1.86
N ASN A 112 -12.26 -18.83 -2.51
CA ASN A 112 -12.39 -18.80 -3.96
C ASN A 112 -12.78 -17.43 -4.53
N SER A 113 -13.19 -16.48 -3.70
CA SER A 113 -13.51 -15.10 -4.11
C SER A 113 -12.28 -14.18 -4.08
N THR A 114 -11.21 -14.60 -3.42
CA THR A 114 -9.96 -13.85 -3.35
C THR A 114 -9.14 -14.00 -4.64
N GLU A 115 -8.86 -12.88 -5.30
CA GLU A 115 -7.90 -12.83 -6.40
C GLU A 115 -6.46 -12.81 -5.84
N VAL A 116 -5.70 -13.90 -5.99
CA VAL A 116 -4.28 -13.97 -5.57
C VAL A 116 -3.37 -13.88 -6.79
N VAL A 117 -2.54 -12.83 -6.82
CA VAL A 117 -1.65 -12.54 -7.95
C VAL A 117 -0.26 -12.13 -7.48
N THR A 118 0.73 -12.24 -8.34
CA THR A 118 2.08 -11.71 -8.12
C THR A 118 2.14 -10.19 -8.39
N ALA A 119 3.24 -9.54 -7.98
CA ALA A 119 3.50 -8.13 -8.25
C ALA A 119 3.41 -7.73 -9.75
N ASN A 120 3.75 -8.64 -10.67
CA ASN A 120 3.63 -8.42 -12.11
C ASN A 120 2.27 -8.85 -12.69
N GLY A 121 1.30 -9.20 -11.83
CA GLY A 121 -0.08 -9.49 -12.21
C GLY A 121 -0.33 -10.90 -12.75
N GLN A 122 0.60 -11.84 -12.56
CA GLN A 122 0.38 -13.24 -12.91
C GLN A 122 -0.42 -13.94 -11.81
N GLN A 123 -1.17 -14.98 -12.17
CA GLN A 123 -1.90 -15.79 -11.20
C GLN A 123 -0.92 -16.49 -10.25
N PHE A 124 -1.20 -16.46 -8.95
CA PHE A 124 -0.42 -17.15 -7.93
C PHE A 124 -1.25 -18.30 -7.34
N SER A 125 -0.76 -19.54 -7.48
CA SER A 125 -1.50 -20.75 -7.12
C SER A 125 -0.99 -21.47 -5.86
N CYS A 126 0.06 -20.94 -5.22
CA CYS A 126 0.65 -21.50 -4.00
C CYS A 126 0.04 -20.85 -2.74
N ASN A 127 0.43 -21.31 -1.55
CA ASN A 127 0.11 -20.59 -0.31
C ASN A 127 0.78 -19.20 -0.35
N PRO A 128 0.03 -18.09 -0.21
CA PRO A 128 0.63 -16.75 -0.12
C PRO A 128 1.33 -16.49 1.23
N GLY A 129 1.14 -17.35 2.23
CA GLY A 129 1.85 -17.28 3.51
C GLY A 129 3.38 -17.31 3.34
N GLY A 130 4.10 -16.75 4.32
CA GLY A 130 5.56 -16.67 4.29
C GLY A 130 6.11 -15.56 3.36
N HIS A 131 5.25 -14.65 2.90
CA HIS A 131 5.63 -13.57 1.97
C HIS A 131 5.15 -12.21 2.46
N MET A 132 5.69 -11.16 1.83
CA MET A 132 5.14 -9.82 1.96
C MET A 132 3.93 -9.69 1.03
N LEU A 133 2.79 -9.32 1.61
CA LEU A 133 1.51 -9.25 0.92
C LEU A 133 0.97 -7.83 0.90
N ILE A 134 0.33 -7.47 -0.20
CA ILE A 134 -0.54 -6.29 -0.29
C ILE A 134 -1.98 -6.80 -0.37
N VAL A 135 -2.78 -6.45 0.62
CA VAL A 135 -4.10 -7.03 0.86
C VAL A 135 -5.16 -5.95 0.70
N TYR A 136 -6.15 -6.23 -0.14
CA TYR A 136 -7.32 -5.38 -0.34
C TYR A 136 -8.54 -6.02 0.34
N TYR A 137 -9.14 -5.31 1.29
CA TYR A 137 -10.27 -5.82 2.06
C TYR A 137 -11.22 -4.69 2.46
N THR A 138 -12.45 -5.00 2.81
CA THR A 138 -13.47 -4.00 3.17
C THR A 138 -13.85 -4.07 4.64
N THR A 139 -14.15 -5.28 5.12
CA THR A 139 -14.63 -5.53 6.48
C THR A 139 -13.79 -6.59 7.18
N THR A 140 -13.65 -6.46 8.50
CA THR A 140 -13.03 -7.45 9.37
C THR A 140 -14.04 -7.98 10.38
N THR A 141 -13.80 -9.16 10.93
CA THR A 141 -14.53 -9.69 12.08
C THR A 141 -14.15 -8.92 13.37
N ARG A 142 -14.80 -9.26 14.49
CA ARG A 142 -14.47 -8.77 15.83
C ARG A 142 -13.57 -9.72 16.63
N SER A 143 -12.96 -10.72 15.98
CA SER A 143 -11.99 -11.61 16.64
C SER A 143 -10.70 -10.86 16.97
N LEU A 144 -9.85 -11.49 17.79
CA LEU A 144 -8.49 -11.00 18.06
C LEU A 144 -7.50 -12.14 17.71
N PRO A 145 -6.70 -11.99 16.64
CA PRO A 145 -6.67 -10.87 15.70
C PRO A 145 -7.97 -10.76 14.86
N PRO A 146 -8.30 -9.55 14.35
CA PRO A 146 -9.37 -9.39 13.37
C PRO A 146 -9.11 -10.20 12.11
N GLN A 147 -10.12 -10.91 11.64
CA GLN A 147 -10.04 -11.72 10.44
C GLN A 147 -10.73 -11.04 9.26
N THR A 148 -10.22 -11.22 8.04
CA THR A 148 -10.87 -10.75 6.82
C THR A 148 -10.74 -11.74 5.68
N THR A 149 -11.74 -11.78 4.80
CA THR A 149 -11.65 -12.43 3.50
C THR A 149 -11.33 -11.34 2.47
N PRO A 150 -10.09 -11.26 1.99
CA PRO A 150 -9.69 -10.19 1.10
C PRO A 150 -10.27 -10.39 -0.30
N ARG A 151 -10.56 -9.27 -0.98
CA ARG A 151 -10.96 -9.28 -2.39
C ARG A 151 -9.77 -9.62 -3.30
N ARG A 152 -8.60 -9.11 -2.94
CA ARG A 152 -7.38 -9.27 -3.72
C ARG A 152 -6.16 -9.31 -2.80
N VAL A 153 -5.22 -10.20 -3.11
CA VAL A 153 -3.90 -10.32 -2.49
C VAL A 153 -2.84 -10.25 -3.57
N ILE A 154 -1.86 -9.37 -3.38
CA ILE A 154 -0.68 -9.29 -4.24
C ILE A 154 0.51 -9.83 -3.46
N VAL A 155 1.12 -10.89 -3.96
CA VAL A 155 2.30 -11.52 -3.39
C VAL A 155 3.55 -10.84 -3.96
N LEU A 156 4.39 -10.31 -3.07
CA LEU A 156 5.71 -9.80 -3.42
C LEU A 156 6.71 -10.96 -3.24
N CYS A 157 7.07 -11.58 -4.37
CA CYS A 157 8.03 -12.70 -4.45
C CYS A 157 9.46 -12.22 -4.62
#